data_AF-A0A379TE76-F1
#
_entry.id   AF-A0A379TE76-F1
#
_cell.length_a   1.000
_cell.length_b   1.000
_cell.length_c   1.000
_cell.angle_alpha   90.00
_cell.angle_beta   90.00
_cell.angle_gamma   90.00
#
_symmetry.space_group_name_H-M   'P 1'
#
loop_
_entity.id
_entity.type
_entity.pdbx_description
1 polymer ?
#
loop_
_entity_poly.entity_id
_entity_poly.type
_entity_poly.pdbx_seq_one_letter_code
_entity_poly.pdbx_strand_id
1 'polypeptide(L)'
;MQRELQDIGVRADSGAEERARQRRDELHAQLSNNRSRRNQLEKALTFCEAEMDNLTRKLRKLERDYHEMREQVVTAKAGWCAVMRMVKDNGVERRLHRRELAYLSADELRSMSDKALGALRLAVADNEHLRDVLRLSEDPKRP
;
A
#
# COMPACT_ATOMS: atom_id res chain seq x y z
N MET A 1 -20.43 -10.36 -74.53
CA MET A 1 -19.01 -10.11 -74.23
C MET A 1 -18.64 -8.63 -73.99
N GLN A 2 -18.64 -7.72 -74.98
CA GLN A 2 -18.27 -6.31 -74.72
C GLN A 2 -19.23 -5.56 -73.77
N ARG A 3 -20.56 -5.79 -73.87
CA ARG A 3 -21.55 -5.21 -72.95
C ARG A 3 -21.43 -5.75 -71.52
N GLU A 4 -21.23 -7.05 -71.36
CA GLU A 4 -21.04 -7.69 -70.04
C GLU A 4 -19.76 -7.20 -69.35
N LEU A 5 -18.66 -7.02 -70.09
CA LEU A 5 -17.42 -6.45 -69.55
C LEU A 5 -17.62 -5.00 -69.04
N GLN A 6 -18.44 -4.22 -69.74
CA GLN A 6 -18.80 -2.86 -69.35
C GLN A 6 -19.67 -2.81 -68.08
N ASP A 7 -20.62 -3.73 -67.94
CA ASP A 7 -21.52 -3.81 -66.77
C ASP A 7 -20.77 -4.21 -65.48
N ILE A 8 -19.64 -4.92 -65.60
CA ILE A 8 -18.75 -5.28 -64.48
C ILE A 8 -17.67 -4.20 -64.25
N GLY A 9 -17.70 -3.09 -64.99
CA GLY A 9 -16.74 -1.98 -64.89
C GLY A 9 -15.36 -2.27 -65.49
N VAL A 10 -15.22 -3.36 -66.24
CA VAL A 10 -13.95 -3.79 -66.86
C VAL A 10 -13.85 -3.23 -68.28
N ARG A 11 -12.99 -2.24 -68.47
CA ARG A 11 -12.56 -1.83 -69.82
C ARG A 11 -11.55 -2.85 -70.34
N ALA A 12 -11.95 -3.69 -71.29
CA ALA A 12 -11.07 -4.63 -71.99
C ALA A 12 -10.26 -3.90 -73.09
N ASP A 13 -9.36 -3.02 -72.66
CA ASP A 13 -8.31 -2.42 -73.49
C ASP A 13 -6.97 -3.15 -73.24
N SER A 14 -5.93 -2.83 -74.02
CA SER A 14 -4.61 -3.48 -73.89
C SER A 14 -3.96 -3.29 -72.51
N GLY A 15 -4.41 -2.33 -71.70
CA GLY A 15 -3.92 -2.05 -70.34
C GLY A 15 -4.80 -2.61 -69.21
N ALA A 16 -5.86 -3.35 -69.52
CA ALA A 16 -6.80 -3.86 -68.53
C ALA A 16 -6.16 -4.81 -67.51
N GLU A 17 -5.28 -5.68 -68.00
CA GLU A 17 -4.55 -6.64 -67.18
C GLU A 17 -3.57 -5.93 -66.22
N GLU A 18 -2.83 -4.94 -66.72
CA GLU A 18 -1.87 -4.17 -65.94
C GLU A 18 -2.55 -3.46 -64.76
N ARG A 19 -3.71 -2.82 -65.01
CA ARG A 19 -4.51 -2.17 -63.96
C ARG A 19 -5.05 -3.18 -62.94
N ALA A 20 -5.51 -4.34 -63.40
CA ALA A 20 -5.99 -5.40 -62.51
C ALA A 20 -4.85 -5.94 -61.62
N ARG A 21 -3.64 -6.12 -62.18
CA ARG A 21 -2.45 -6.52 -61.41
C ARG A 21 -2.06 -5.46 -60.37
N GLN A 22 -1.96 -4.20 -60.76
CA GLN A 22 -1.67 -3.10 -59.82
C GLN A 22 -2.70 -3.04 -58.70
N ARG A 23 -4.00 -3.12 -59.03
CA ARG A 23 -5.05 -3.08 -58.03
C ARG A 23 -5.00 -4.27 -57.06
N ARG A 24 -4.70 -5.46 -57.57
CA ARG A 24 -4.49 -6.67 -56.74
C ARG A 24 -3.32 -6.45 -55.78
N ASP A 25 -2.19 -5.93 -56.26
CA ASP A 25 -0.99 -5.73 -55.46
C ASP A 25 -1.20 -4.65 -54.39
N GLU A 26 -1.90 -3.56 -54.72
CA GLU A 26 -2.36 -2.55 -53.77
C GLU A 26 -3.23 -3.17 -52.65
N LEU A 27 -4.24 -3.97 -53.03
CA LEU A 27 -5.13 -4.60 -52.07
C LEU A 27 -4.38 -5.61 -51.19
N HIS A 28 -3.43 -6.36 -51.74
CA HIS A 28 -2.57 -7.25 -50.96
C HIS A 28 -1.69 -6.49 -49.97
N ALA A 29 -1.08 -5.38 -50.39
CA ALA A 29 -0.28 -4.53 -49.49
C ALA A 29 -1.15 -3.93 -48.37
N GLN A 30 -2.34 -3.42 -48.71
CA GLN A 30 -3.30 -2.90 -47.73
C GLN A 30 -3.74 -3.98 -46.73
N LEU A 31 -4.07 -5.19 -47.20
CA LEU A 31 -4.45 -6.30 -46.34
C LEU A 31 -3.30 -6.72 -45.42
N SER A 32 -2.07 -6.78 -45.94
CA SER A 32 -0.87 -7.07 -45.14
C SER A 32 -0.68 -6.04 -44.02
N ASN A 33 -0.78 -4.74 -44.35
CA ASN A 33 -0.70 -3.66 -43.37
C ASN A 33 -1.82 -3.73 -42.34
N ASN A 34 -3.04 -4.03 -42.77
CA ASN A 34 -4.19 -4.16 -41.86
C ASN A 34 -4.00 -5.34 -40.89
N ARG A 35 -3.53 -6.50 -41.38
CA ARG A 35 -3.18 -7.65 -40.54
C ARG A 35 -2.10 -7.33 -39.52
N SER A 36 -1.05 -6.61 -39.94
CA SER A 36 0.02 -6.15 -39.04
C SER A 36 -0.52 -5.24 -37.94
N ARG A 37 -1.32 -4.23 -38.31
CA ARG A 37 -1.96 -3.30 -37.37
C ARG A 37 -2.91 -4.02 -36.40
N ARG A 38 -3.70 -4.98 -36.88
CA ARG A 38 -4.57 -5.81 -36.05
C ARG A 38 -3.78 -6.58 -35.00
N ASN A 39 -2.70 -7.25 -35.41
CA ASN A 39 -1.83 -7.99 -34.50
C ASN A 39 -1.17 -7.08 -33.44
N GLN A 40 -0.78 -5.86 -33.82
CA GLN A 40 -0.25 -4.87 -32.86
C GLN A 40 -1.30 -4.46 -31.83
N LEU A 41 -2.54 -4.19 -32.27
CA LEU A 41 -3.64 -3.83 -31.38
C LEU A 41 -4.03 -4.98 -30.45
N GLU A 42 -4.03 -6.22 -30.93
CA GLU A 42 -4.27 -7.41 -30.10
C GLU A 42 -3.22 -7.52 -28.99
N LYS A 43 -1.95 -7.34 -29.31
CA LYS A 43 -0.87 -7.33 -28.30
C LYS A 43 -1.05 -6.21 -27.28
N ALA A 44 -1.36 -4.99 -27.75
CA ALA A 44 -1.61 -3.86 -26.85
C ALA A 44 -2.79 -4.12 -25.92
N LEU A 45 -3.87 -4.74 -26.42
CA LEU A 45 -5.04 -5.10 -25.62
C LEU A 45 -4.66 -6.10 -24.52
N THR A 46 -3.96 -7.18 -24.86
CA THR A 46 -3.52 -8.18 -23.88
C THR A 46 -2.63 -7.56 -22.79
N PHE A 47 -1.78 -6.60 -23.15
CA PHE A 47 -0.96 -5.87 -22.19
C PHE A 47 -1.81 -4.99 -21.26
N CYS A 48 -2.76 -4.24 -21.82
CA CYS A 48 -3.66 -3.40 -21.02
C CYS A 48 -4.51 -4.23 -20.05
N GLU A 49 -5.03 -5.38 -20.48
CA GLU A 49 -5.79 -6.30 -19.63
C GLU A 49 -4.93 -6.81 -18.46
N ALA A 50 -3.69 -7.22 -18.74
CA ALA A 50 -2.76 -7.66 -17.71
C ALA A 50 -2.40 -6.55 -16.71
N GLU A 51 -2.21 -5.32 -17.19
CA GLU A 51 -1.95 -4.16 -16.32
C GLU A 51 -3.17 -3.80 -15.46
N MET A 52 -4.39 -3.87 -16.01
CA MET A 52 -5.62 -3.67 -15.24
C MET A 52 -5.76 -4.70 -14.11
N ASP A 53 -5.48 -5.97 -14.38
CA ASP A 53 -5.50 -7.03 -13.38
C ASP A 53 -4.45 -6.80 -12.29
N ASN A 54 -3.24 -6.39 -12.68
CA ASN A 54 -2.15 -6.06 -11.76
C ASN A 54 -2.53 -4.89 -10.84
N LEU A 55 -3.08 -3.81 -11.41
CA LEU A 55 -3.55 -2.65 -10.64
C LEU A 55 -4.68 -3.02 -9.68
N THR A 56 -5.62 -3.85 -10.13
CA THR A 56 -6.73 -4.34 -9.28
C THR A 56 -6.19 -5.12 -8.08
N ARG A 57 -5.17 -5.97 -8.26
CA ARG A 57 -4.53 -6.71 -7.16
C ARG A 57 -3.80 -5.77 -6.20
N LYS A 58 -3.07 -4.77 -6.72
CA LYS A 58 -2.37 -3.77 -5.90
C LYS A 58 -3.35 -2.94 -5.07
N LEU A 59 -4.48 -2.52 -5.66
CA LEU A 59 -5.52 -1.77 -4.96
C LEU A 59 -6.08 -2.58 -3.79
N ARG A 60 -6.48 -3.83 -4.02
CA ARG A 60 -6.99 -4.73 -2.96
C ARG A 60 -5.98 -5.00 -1.86
N LYS A 61 -4.68 -4.99 -2.16
CA LYS A 61 -3.64 -5.09 -1.13
C LYS A 61 -3.58 -3.80 -0.32
N LEU A 62 -3.49 -2.65 -0.99
CA LEU A 62 -3.40 -1.35 -0.33
C LEU A 62 -4.61 -1.07 0.58
N GLU A 63 -5.82 -1.45 0.15
CA GLU A 63 -7.03 -1.34 0.96
C GLU A 63 -6.93 -2.16 2.26
N ARG A 64 -6.46 -3.41 2.17
CA ARG A 64 -6.24 -4.27 3.34
C ARG A 64 -5.19 -3.70 4.28
N ASP A 65 -4.04 -3.30 3.74
CA ASP A 65 -2.93 -2.72 4.51
C ASP A 65 -3.38 -1.42 5.22
N TYR A 66 -4.18 -0.59 4.54
CA TYR A 66 -4.77 0.62 5.13
C TYR A 66 -5.72 0.30 6.29
N HIS A 67 -6.61 -0.69 6.13
CA HIS A 67 -7.53 -1.09 7.19
C HIS A 67 -6.79 -1.61 8.42
N GLU A 68 -5.77 -2.43 8.24
CA GLU A 68 -4.93 -2.96 9.32
C GLU A 68 -4.20 -1.82 10.06
N MET A 69 -3.54 -0.93 9.32
CA MET A 69 -2.83 0.22 9.91
C MET A 69 -3.79 1.13 10.67
N ARG A 70 -4.99 1.38 10.12
CA ARG A 70 -6.03 2.18 10.77
C ARG A 70 -6.46 1.53 12.09
N GLU A 71 -6.65 0.22 12.12
CA GLU A 71 -7.02 -0.50 13.34
C GLU A 71 -5.93 -0.40 14.41
N GLN A 72 -4.65 -0.54 14.03
CA GLN A 72 -3.52 -0.33 14.94
C GLN A 72 -3.52 1.08 15.53
N VAL A 73 -3.72 2.12 14.71
CA VAL A 73 -3.79 3.52 15.17
C VAL A 73 -4.96 3.73 16.13
N VAL A 74 -6.14 3.19 15.83
CA VAL A 74 -7.31 3.30 16.71
C VAL A 74 -7.06 2.62 18.05
N THR A 75 -6.46 1.44 18.04
CA THR A 75 -6.11 0.66 19.24
C THR A 75 -5.09 1.42 20.08
N ALA A 76 -4.02 1.92 19.47
CA ALA A 76 -2.99 2.71 20.13
C ALA A 76 -3.58 4.00 20.74
N LYS A 77 -4.48 4.69 20.01
CA LYS A 77 -5.18 5.87 20.52
C LYS A 77 -6.05 5.54 21.73
N ALA A 78 -6.79 4.42 21.70
CA ALA A 78 -7.57 3.98 22.85
C ALA A 78 -6.67 3.69 24.07
N GLY A 79 -5.54 3.03 23.85
CA GLY A 79 -4.50 2.80 24.85
C GLY A 79 -3.97 4.11 25.44
N TRP A 80 -3.60 5.07 24.60
CA TRP A 80 -3.14 6.39 25.05
C TRP A 80 -4.19 7.14 25.88
N CYS A 81 -5.45 7.13 25.44
CA CYS A 81 -6.55 7.72 26.20
C CYS A 81 -6.72 7.04 27.58
N ALA A 82 -6.53 5.72 27.66
CA ALA A 82 -6.57 5.00 28.94
C ALA A 82 -5.40 5.40 29.85
N VAL A 83 -4.18 5.47 29.32
CA VAL A 83 -2.98 5.94 30.06
C VAL A 83 -3.18 7.36 30.56
N MET A 84 -3.64 8.28 29.71
CA MET A 84 -3.91 9.67 30.10
C MET A 84 -4.97 9.78 31.20
N ARG A 85 -5.99 8.92 31.16
CA ARG A 85 -6.98 8.83 32.24
C ARG A 85 -6.33 8.35 33.54
N MET A 86 -5.52 7.30 33.50
CA MET A 86 -4.79 6.81 34.68
C MET A 86 -3.82 7.85 35.26
N VAL A 87 -3.11 8.60 34.42
CA VAL A 87 -2.23 9.71 34.83
C VAL A 87 -3.02 10.76 35.61
N LYS A 88 -4.20 11.13 35.11
CA LYS A 88 -5.09 12.10 35.76
C LYS A 88 -5.66 11.56 37.07
N ASP A 89 -6.23 10.36 37.05
CA ASP A 89 -6.90 9.73 38.19
C ASP A 89 -5.92 9.50 39.36
N ASN A 90 -4.66 9.19 39.06
CA ASN A 90 -3.61 8.97 40.06
C ASN A 90 -2.79 10.23 40.38
N GLY A 91 -3.17 11.40 39.83
CA GLY A 91 -2.49 12.67 40.04
C GLY A 91 -1.00 12.65 39.71
N VAL A 92 -0.58 11.81 38.74
CA VAL A 92 0.82 11.58 38.40
C VAL A 92 1.48 12.87 37.94
N GLU A 93 0.81 13.63 37.07
CA GLU A 93 1.29 14.93 36.59
C GLU A 93 1.59 15.89 37.74
N ARG A 94 0.67 16.00 38.73
CA ARG A 94 0.87 16.85 39.92
C ARG A 94 2.05 16.38 40.77
N ARG A 95 2.24 15.06 40.91
CA ARG A 95 3.33 14.47 41.71
C ARG A 95 4.69 14.70 41.07
N LEU A 96 4.77 14.66 39.73
CA LEU A 96 5.98 14.95 38.97
C LEU A 96 6.32 16.44 38.92
N HIS A 97 5.33 17.33 38.95
CA HIS A 97 5.55 18.78 39.00
C HIS A 97 5.77 19.35 40.43
N ARG A 98 6.16 18.51 41.40
CA ARG A 98 6.52 19.00 42.73
C ARG A 98 7.78 19.86 42.65
N ARG A 99 7.68 21.08 43.16
CA ARG A 99 8.77 22.07 43.14
C ARG A 99 10.07 21.56 43.76
N GLU A 100 9.98 20.67 44.76
CA GLU A 100 11.13 20.03 45.40
C GLU A 100 12.01 19.24 44.42
N LEU A 101 11.40 18.62 43.39
CA LEU A 101 12.12 17.84 42.39
C LEU A 101 12.96 18.73 41.46
N ALA A 102 12.59 20.00 41.29
CA ALA A 102 13.33 20.94 40.44
C ALA A 102 14.69 21.36 41.02
N TYR A 103 14.93 21.12 42.31
CA TYR A 103 16.19 21.44 42.99
C TYR A 103 17.13 20.23 43.09
N LEU A 104 16.77 19.08 42.51
CA LEU A 104 17.58 17.89 42.50
C LEU A 104 18.35 17.75 41.18
N SER A 105 19.58 17.26 41.28
CA SER A 105 20.38 16.88 40.12
C SER A 105 19.82 15.64 39.42
N ALA A 106 20.23 15.43 38.17
CA ALA A 106 19.82 14.26 37.40
C ALA A 106 20.18 12.93 38.10
N ASP A 107 21.34 12.88 38.77
CA ASP A 107 21.79 11.69 39.49
C ASP A 107 20.96 11.43 40.76
N GLU A 108 20.54 12.48 41.47
CA GLU A 108 19.66 12.35 42.64
C GLU A 108 18.26 11.88 42.23
N LEU A 109 17.71 12.43 41.14
CA LEU A 109 16.43 11.98 40.59
C LEU A 109 16.49 10.51 40.14
N ARG A 110 17.58 10.11 39.47
CA ARG A 110 17.81 8.72 39.08
C ARG A 110 17.93 7.81 40.31
N SER A 111 18.71 8.20 41.31
CA SER A 111 18.86 7.43 42.56
C SER A 111 17.53 7.26 43.30
N MET A 112 16.69 8.30 43.34
CA MET A 112 15.36 8.20 43.92
C MET A 112 14.45 7.25 43.11
N SER A 113 14.51 7.32 41.78
CA SER A 113 13.77 6.42 40.89
C SER A 113 14.19 4.96 41.13
N ASP A 114 15.49 4.68 41.19
CA ASP A 114 16.01 3.33 41.43
C ASP A 114 15.61 2.78 42.80
N LYS A 115 15.63 3.62 43.84
CA LYS A 115 15.16 3.25 45.19
C LYS A 115 13.67 2.96 45.20
N ALA A 116 12.85 3.79 44.53
CA ALA A 116 11.42 3.57 44.40
C ALA A 116 11.11 2.27 43.64
N LEU A 117 11.87 1.98 42.58
CA LEU A 117 11.76 0.73 41.82
C LEU A 117 12.14 -0.48 42.68
N GLY A 118 13.21 -0.39 43.46
CA GLY A 118 13.59 -1.42 44.44
C GLY A 118 12.49 -1.67 45.47
N ALA A 119 11.86 -0.62 46.00
CA ALA A 119 10.74 -0.75 46.93
C ALA A 119 9.52 -1.41 46.27
N LEU A 120 9.23 -1.09 45.01
CA LEU A 120 8.16 -1.75 44.25
C LEU A 120 8.44 -3.24 44.06
N ARG A 121 9.68 -3.61 43.67
CA ARG A 121 10.09 -5.01 43.52
C ARG A 121 9.91 -5.80 44.81
N LEU A 122 10.21 -5.20 45.96
CA LEU A 122 9.96 -5.81 47.27
C LEU A 122 8.46 -5.94 47.56
N ALA A 123 7.67 -4.90 47.26
CA ALA A 123 6.22 -4.92 47.50
C ALA A 123 5.48 -5.98 46.65
N VAL A 124 5.99 -6.28 45.46
CA VAL A 124 5.43 -7.33 44.58
C VAL A 124 6.12 -8.68 44.74
N ALA A 125 7.04 -8.82 45.70
CA ALA A 125 7.92 -9.99 45.81
C ALA A 125 7.17 -11.33 45.94
N ASP A 126 5.96 -11.34 46.51
CA ASP A 126 5.15 -12.55 46.70
C ASP A 126 4.09 -12.77 45.61
N ASN A 127 3.98 -11.88 44.62
CA ASN A 127 2.99 -11.98 43.54
C ASN A 127 3.67 -12.17 42.18
N GLU A 128 3.63 -13.40 41.66
CA GLU A 128 4.27 -13.77 40.40
C GLU A 128 3.82 -12.94 39.21
N HIS A 129 2.51 -12.72 39.09
CA HIS A 129 1.94 -11.94 38.00
C HIS A 129 2.43 -10.48 38.01
N LEU A 130 2.45 -9.84 39.17
CA LEU A 130 2.91 -8.45 39.29
C LEU A 130 4.42 -8.31 39.08
N ARG A 131 5.22 -9.31 39.47
CA ARG A 131 6.66 -9.33 39.17
C ARG A 131 6.91 -9.37 37.67
N ASP A 132 6.15 -10.19 36.94
CA ASP A 132 6.31 -10.31 35.50
C ASP A 132 5.88 -9.05 34.76
N VAL A 133 4.77 -8.41 35.18
CA VAL A 133 4.34 -7.10 34.65
C VAL A 133 5.40 -6.02 34.92
N LEU A 134 5.95 -5.96 36.14
CA LEU A 134 6.99 -4.99 36.48
C LEU A 134 8.25 -5.22 35.66
N ARG A 135 8.69 -6.47 35.49
CA ARG A 135 9.84 -6.82 34.65
C ARG A 135 9.66 -6.38 33.20
N LEU A 136 8.45 -6.56 32.64
CA LEU A 136 8.13 -6.11 31.28
C LEU A 136 8.19 -4.58 31.14
N SER A 137 7.76 -3.83 32.15
CA SER A 137 7.82 -2.36 32.16
C SER A 137 9.23 -1.78 32.28
N GLU A 138 10.18 -2.59 32.76
CA GLU A 138 11.59 -2.21 32.91
C GLU A 138 12.44 -2.52 31.65
N ASP A 139 11.86 -3.19 30.64
CA ASP A 139 12.58 -3.55 29.40
C ASP A 139 12.76 -2.31 28.50
N PRO A 140 14.00 -1.81 28.30
CA PRO A 140 14.25 -0.63 27.47
C PRO A 140 13.92 -0.83 25.99
N LYS A 141 13.63 -2.07 25.54
CA LYS A 141 13.21 -2.38 24.17
C LYS A 141 11.70 -2.24 23.95
N ARG A 142 10.91 -2.03 25.01
CA ARG A 142 9.46 -1.82 24.96
C ARG A 142 9.08 -0.61 25.83
N PRO A 143 9.21 0.62 25.30
CA PRO A 143 8.82 1.83 26.02
C PRO A 143 7.31 1.89 26.30
#